data_AF-A0A3D0RXL9-F1
#
_entry.id   AF-A0A3D0RXL9-F1
#
_cell.length_a   1.000
_cell.length_b   1.000
_cell.length_c   1.000
_cell.angle_alpha   90.00
_cell.angle_beta   90.00
_cell.angle_gamma   90.00
#
_symmetry.space_group_name_H-M   'P 1'
#
loop_
_entity.id
_entity.type
_entity.pdbx_description
1 polymer ?
#
loop_
_entity_poly.entity_id
_entity_poly.type
_entity_poly.pdbx_seq_one_letter_code
_entity_poly.pdbx_strand_id
1 'polypeptide(L)'
;GAELAVITVVAGLPDDLADGTVLTNGAAVDGRTYDPDPANDSDTDDATVTTAADLAVDKAVSGEVVAGQDATWTIGLRNLGPSVSRAPIEVTDTLPPGSVLRSATGTGWT
;
A
#
# COMPACT_ATOMS: atom_id res chain seq x y z
N GLY A 1 -17.33 -38.20 16.05
CA GLY A 1 -18.50 -37.34 15.80
C GLY A 1 -18.69 -37.19 14.31
N ALA A 2 -19.81 -36.61 13.87
CA ALA A 2 -19.97 -36.18 12.48
C ALA A 2 -19.24 -34.84 12.29
N GLU A 3 -18.58 -34.67 11.14
CA GLU A 3 -17.89 -33.44 10.77
C GLU A 3 -18.83 -32.55 9.93
N LEU A 4 -18.83 -31.25 10.19
CA LEU A 4 -19.64 -30.27 9.44
C LEU A 4 -18.83 -29.71 8.27
N ALA A 5 -19.52 -29.11 7.29
CA ALA A 5 -18.87 -28.46 6.17
C ALA A 5 -18.09 -27.20 6.62
N VAL A 6 -16.97 -26.94 5.97
CA VAL A 6 -16.13 -25.76 6.22
C VAL A 6 -16.78 -24.50 5.65
N ILE A 7 -16.69 -23.39 6.41
CA ILE A 7 -17.09 -22.05 5.97
C ILE A 7 -15.83 -21.24 5.64
N THR A 8 -15.79 -20.60 4.46
CA THR A 8 -14.70 -19.69 4.06
C THR A 8 -15.17 -18.25 4.11
N VAL A 9 -14.42 -17.39 4.80
CA VAL A 9 -14.67 -15.94 4.89
C VAL A 9 -13.56 -15.19 4.16
N VAL A 10 -13.93 -14.22 3.32
CA VAL A 10 -13.00 -13.33 2.63
C VAL A 10 -13.37 -11.89 2.99
N ALA A 11 -12.45 -11.18 3.65
CA ALA A 11 -12.63 -9.79 4.03
C ALA A 11 -11.72 -8.89 3.19
N GLY A 12 -12.24 -7.76 2.72
CA GLY A 12 -11.44 -6.68 2.16
C GLY A 12 -10.84 -5.84 3.28
N LEU A 13 -9.54 -5.58 3.20
CA LEU A 13 -8.83 -4.73 4.15
C LEU A 13 -8.59 -3.33 3.55
N PRO A 14 -8.59 -2.25 4.35
CA PRO A 14 -8.14 -0.93 3.89
C PRO A 14 -6.70 -1.00 3.38
N ASP A 15 -6.41 -0.26 2.29
CA ASP A 15 -5.09 -0.17 1.67
C ASP A 15 -4.08 0.67 2.46
N ASP A 16 -4.58 1.40 3.47
CA ASP A 16 -3.82 2.27 4.35
C ASP A 16 -3.51 1.68 5.72
N LEU A 17 -3.75 0.38 5.95
CA LEU A 17 -3.29 -0.25 7.19
C LEU A 17 -1.77 -0.11 7.35
N ALA A 18 -1.33 0.17 8.57
CA ALA A 18 0.10 0.24 8.87
C ALA A 18 0.71 -1.16 8.86
N ASP A 19 1.97 -1.24 8.42
CA ASP A 19 2.73 -2.48 8.45
C ASP A 19 2.85 -3.00 9.89
N GLY A 20 2.66 -4.30 10.08
CA GLY A 20 2.69 -4.92 11.40
C GLY A 20 1.41 -4.74 12.24
N THR A 21 0.36 -4.07 11.72
CA THR A 21 -0.95 -4.04 12.39
C THR A 21 -1.46 -5.46 12.59
N VAL A 22 -1.90 -5.79 13.80
CA VAL A 22 -2.53 -7.09 14.10
C VAL A 22 -4.04 -6.93 14.00
N LEU A 23 -4.66 -7.79 13.20
CA LEU A 23 -6.11 -7.89 13.03
C LEU A 23 -6.59 -9.19 13.67
N THR A 24 -7.55 -9.11 14.59
CA THR A 24 -8.17 -10.28 15.21
C THR A 24 -9.51 -10.56 14.55
N ASN A 25 -9.71 -11.77 14.04
CA ASN A 25 -10.99 -12.26 13.54
C ASN A 25 -11.55 -13.33 14.48
N GLY A 26 -12.81 -13.21 14.88
CA GLY A 26 -13.48 -14.14 15.79
C GLY A 26 -14.58 -14.92 15.10
N ALA A 27 -14.73 -16.19 15.48
CA ALA A 27 -15.86 -17.03 15.10
C ALA A 27 -16.52 -17.59 16.35
N ALA A 28 -17.84 -17.77 16.30
CA ALA A 28 -18.59 -18.43 17.35
C ALA A 28 -19.70 -19.29 16.73
N VAL A 29 -20.07 -20.35 17.42
CA VAL A 29 -21.19 -21.23 17.07
C VAL A 29 -22.19 -21.26 18.22
N ASP A 30 -23.47 -21.48 17.90
CA ASP A 30 -24.52 -21.70 18.88
C ASP A 30 -25.43 -22.85 18.40
N GLY A 31 -25.81 -23.72 19.33
CA GLY A 31 -26.53 -24.96 19.07
C GLY A 31 -27.91 -25.00 19.72
N ARG A 32 -28.86 -25.75 19.13
CA ARG A 32 -30.19 -25.97 19.73
C ARG A 32 -30.26 -27.18 20.66
N THR A 33 -29.21 -27.97 20.70
CA THR A 33 -29.07 -29.16 21.55
C THR A 33 -28.13 -28.87 22.71
N TYR A 34 -28.30 -29.55 23.84
CA TYR A 34 -27.44 -29.37 25.00
C TYR A 34 -25.95 -29.55 24.64
N ASP A 35 -25.15 -28.54 24.95
CA ASP A 35 -23.70 -28.57 24.84
C ASP A 35 -23.07 -28.88 26.21
N PRO A 36 -22.31 -29.97 26.35
CA PRO A 36 -21.63 -30.29 27.60
C PRO A 36 -20.40 -29.40 27.90
N ASP A 37 -19.85 -28.68 26.92
CA ASP A 37 -18.68 -27.81 27.05
C ASP A 37 -18.79 -26.52 26.22
N PRO A 38 -19.60 -25.54 26.67
CA PRO A 38 -19.80 -24.28 25.94
C PRO A 38 -18.55 -23.37 25.91
N ALA A 39 -17.46 -23.73 26.59
CA ALA A 39 -16.24 -22.95 26.58
C ALA A 39 -15.46 -23.06 25.25
N ASN A 40 -15.82 -24.03 24.40
CA ASN A 40 -15.19 -24.25 23.10
C ASN A 40 -16.02 -23.73 21.91
N ASP A 41 -17.12 -23.02 22.17
CA ASP A 41 -18.04 -22.50 21.15
C ASP A 41 -17.56 -21.20 20.47
N SER A 42 -16.38 -20.70 20.83
CA SER A 42 -15.79 -19.50 20.23
C SER A 42 -14.29 -19.63 20.10
N ASP A 43 -13.75 -19.06 19.02
CA ASP A 43 -12.32 -18.98 18.78
C ASP A 43 -11.95 -17.68 18.07
N THR A 44 -10.69 -17.27 18.18
CA THR A 44 -10.16 -16.07 17.52
C THR A 44 -8.82 -16.39 16.88
N ASP A 45 -8.58 -15.80 15.73
CA ASP A 45 -7.31 -15.91 15.03
C ASP A 45 -6.77 -14.52 14.66
N ASP A 46 -5.45 -14.37 14.76
CA ASP A 46 -4.75 -13.10 14.53
C ASP A 46 -4.00 -13.14 13.19
N ALA A 47 -4.12 -12.06 12.43
CA ALA A 47 -3.38 -11.84 11.19
C ALA A 47 -2.56 -10.55 11.26
N THR A 48 -1.28 -10.64 10.93
CA THR A 48 -0.40 -9.46 10.85
C THR A 48 -0.41 -8.91 9.43
N VAL A 49 -0.69 -7.61 9.30
CA VAL A 49 -0.66 -6.88 8.03
C VAL A 49 0.76 -6.77 7.51
N THR A 50 0.95 -7.10 6.23
CA THR A 50 2.14 -6.75 5.44
C THR A 50 1.74 -5.76 4.35
N THR A 51 2.45 -4.65 4.28
CA THR A 51 2.22 -3.61 3.25
C THR A 51 3.07 -3.85 2.01
N ALA A 52 2.50 -3.57 0.84
CA ALA A 52 3.18 -3.65 -0.44
C ALA A 52 2.73 -2.48 -1.34
N ALA A 53 3.51 -1.40 -1.36
CA ALA A 53 3.34 -0.32 -2.32
C ALA A 53 4.23 -0.54 -3.55
N ASP A 54 3.79 -0.09 -4.72
CA ASP A 54 4.53 -0.18 -5.97
C ASP A 54 4.67 1.22 -6.59
N LEU A 55 5.75 1.92 -6.25
CA LEU A 55 5.99 3.27 -6.74
C LEU A 55 6.63 3.25 -8.13
N ALA A 56 6.00 3.95 -9.06
CA ALA A 56 6.48 4.14 -10.42
C ALA A 56 6.79 5.61 -10.69
N VAL A 57 7.84 5.86 -11.49
CA VAL A 57 8.28 7.19 -11.92
C VAL A 57 8.33 7.27 -13.43
N ASP A 58 7.83 8.38 -13.97
CA ASP A 58 7.90 8.72 -15.39
C ASP A 58 8.54 10.10 -15.56
N LYS A 59 9.50 10.23 -16.46
CA LYS A 59 10.14 11.51 -16.78
C LYS A 59 9.94 11.84 -18.25
N ALA A 60 9.50 13.06 -18.53
CA ALA A 60 9.30 13.55 -19.88
C ALA A 60 9.95 14.92 -20.08
N VAL A 61 10.48 15.17 -21.27
CA VAL A 61 10.92 16.50 -21.69
C VAL A 61 9.73 17.29 -22.23
N SER A 62 9.66 18.57 -21.91
CA SER A 62 8.65 19.49 -22.42
C SER A 62 9.27 20.41 -23.47
N GLY A 63 8.70 20.40 -24.67
CA GLY A 63 9.17 21.24 -25.78
C GLY A 63 10.51 20.82 -26.37
N GLU A 64 11.10 21.72 -27.14
CA GLU A 64 12.40 21.52 -27.79
C GLU A 64 13.55 21.89 -26.85
N VAL A 65 14.63 21.10 -26.89
CA VAL A 65 15.86 21.38 -26.15
C VAL A 65 16.85 22.09 -27.06
N VAL A 66 17.05 23.38 -26.82
CA VAL A 66 17.96 24.23 -27.60
C VAL A 66 19.17 24.63 -26.77
N ALA A 67 20.38 24.47 -27.32
CA ALA A 67 21.61 24.81 -26.61
C ALA A 67 21.62 26.29 -26.18
N GLY A 68 22.03 26.54 -24.92
CA GLY A 68 22.06 27.88 -24.32
C GLY A 68 20.72 28.38 -23.79
N GLN A 69 19.64 27.62 -23.95
CA GLN A 69 18.34 27.88 -23.33
C GLN A 69 18.09 26.88 -22.18
N ASP A 70 17.13 27.21 -21.32
CA ASP A 70 16.68 26.28 -20.29
C ASP A 70 15.84 25.16 -20.92
N ALA A 71 16.05 23.94 -20.44
CA ALA A 71 15.24 22.79 -20.78
C ALA A 71 14.35 22.41 -19.59
N THR A 72 13.12 21.99 -19.88
CA THR A 72 12.13 21.64 -18.84
C THR A 72 11.82 20.16 -18.90
N TRP A 73 11.86 19.49 -17.74
CA TRP A 73 11.39 18.12 -17.57
C TRP A 73 10.25 18.09 -16.56
N THR A 74 9.30 17.19 -16.80
CA THR A 74 8.25 16.83 -15.85
C THR A 74 8.54 15.43 -15.30
N ILE A 75 8.33 15.25 -13.99
CA ILE A 75 8.45 13.97 -13.31
C ILE A 75 7.07 13.62 -12.73
N GLY A 76 6.47 12.55 -13.22
CA GLY A 76 5.24 11.98 -12.69
C GLY A 76 5.57 10.83 -11.75
N LEU A 77 4.85 10.75 -10.62
CA LEU A 77 4.91 9.64 -9.69
C LEU A 77 3.55 8.97 -9.56
N ARG A 78 3.54 7.66 -9.46
CA ARG A 78 2.32 6.85 -9.29
C ARG A 78 2.58 5.76 -8.26
N ASN A 79 1.54 5.36 -7.54
CA ASN A 79 1.55 4.13 -6.76
C ASN A 79 0.60 3.14 -7.43
N LEU A 80 1.12 2.00 -7.86
CA LEU A 80 0.39 0.92 -8.51
C LEU A 80 -0.16 -0.11 -7.50
N GLY A 81 0.08 0.12 -6.20
CA GLY A 81 -0.54 -0.60 -5.08
C GLY A 81 0.06 -1.98 -4.82
N PRO A 82 -0.63 -2.84 -4.07
CA PRO A 82 -1.97 -2.67 -3.47
C PRO A 82 -2.05 -1.77 -2.23
N SER A 83 -0.93 -1.52 -1.52
CA SER A 83 -0.91 -0.66 -0.33
C SER A 83 -0.52 0.77 -0.67
N VAL A 84 -0.92 1.72 0.18
CA VAL A 84 -0.44 3.10 0.08
C VAL A 84 1.04 3.22 0.46
N SER A 85 1.83 3.97 -0.30
CA SER A 85 3.17 4.38 0.16
C SER A 85 3.05 5.60 1.06
N ARG A 86 3.57 5.51 2.29
CA ARG A 86 3.57 6.62 3.24
C ARG A 86 4.83 7.49 3.08
N ALA A 87 4.73 8.75 3.48
CA ALA A 87 5.85 9.69 3.46
C ALA A 87 6.94 9.31 4.49
N PRO A 88 8.20 9.71 4.27
CA PRO A 88 8.69 10.47 3.11
C PRO A 88 8.88 9.60 1.87
N ILE A 89 8.54 10.16 0.70
CA ILE A 89 8.91 9.60 -0.61
C ILE A 89 10.06 10.47 -1.13
N GLU A 90 11.19 9.85 -1.47
CA GLU A 90 12.35 10.54 -2.02
C GLU A 90 12.45 10.31 -3.53
N VAL A 91 12.69 11.38 -4.28
CA VAL A 91 12.91 11.32 -5.73
C VAL A 91 14.28 11.90 -6.02
N THR A 92 15.15 11.10 -6.62
CA THR A 92 16.47 11.54 -7.09
C THR A 92 16.46 11.71 -8.60
N ASP A 93 16.77 12.92 -9.08
CA ASP A 93 16.93 13.23 -10.51
C ASP A 93 18.37 13.69 -10.78
N THR A 94 19.11 12.89 -11.54
CA THR A 94 20.50 13.22 -11.89
C THR A 94 20.52 13.97 -13.22
N LEU A 95 20.88 15.25 -13.19
CA LEU A 95 20.90 16.09 -14.40
C LEU A 95 22.06 15.71 -15.34
N PRO A 96 21.91 15.92 -16.67
CA PRO A 96 22.98 15.67 -17.62
C PRO A 96 24.26 16.47 -17.29
N PRO A 97 25.47 15.91 -17.57
CA PRO A 97 26.72 16.63 -17.35
C PRO A 97 26.75 18.00 -18.03
N GLY A 98 27.27 19.01 -17.33
CA GLY A 98 27.37 20.38 -17.85
C GLY A 98 26.10 21.22 -17.74
N SER A 99 24.98 20.64 -17.31
CA SER A 99 23.79 21.39 -16.93
C SER A 99 23.90 21.95 -15.50
N VAL A 100 23.12 22.98 -15.20
CA VAL A 100 23.01 23.59 -13.88
C VAL A 100 21.52 23.66 -13.53
N LEU A 101 21.14 23.18 -12.35
CA LEU A 101 19.76 23.29 -11.87
C LEU A 101 19.38 24.77 -11.73
N ARG A 102 18.31 25.18 -12.41
CA ARG A 102 17.74 26.53 -12.28
C ARG A 102 16.68 26.60 -11.19
N SER A 103 15.76 25.64 -11.19
CA SER A 103 14.70 25.49 -10.18
C SER A 103 14.15 24.07 -10.24
N ALA A 104 13.57 23.61 -9.13
CA ALA A 104 12.74 22.42 -9.05
C ALA A 104 11.52 22.76 -8.19
N THR A 105 10.33 22.56 -8.73
CA THR A 105 9.08 22.88 -8.03
C THR A 105 8.04 21.79 -8.29
N GLY A 106 7.19 21.58 -7.29
CA GLY A 106 6.06 20.66 -7.36
C GLY A 106 5.17 20.86 -6.14
N THR A 107 3.85 20.85 -6.32
CA THR A 107 2.92 20.98 -5.19
C THR A 107 3.13 19.83 -4.20
N GLY A 108 3.43 20.15 -2.94
CA GLY A 108 3.69 19.15 -1.89
C GLY A 108 5.10 18.56 -1.87
N TRP A 109 6.00 19.03 -2.75
CA TRP A 109 7.41 18.65 -2.79
C TRP A 109 8.29 19.78 -2.26
N THR A 110 9.40 19.41 -1.61
CA THR A 110 10.40 20.33 -1.06
C THR A 110 11.80 19.86 -1.39
#